data_AF-A0A8T4JAK8-F1
#
_entry.id   AF-A0A8T4JAK8-F1
#
_cell.length_a   1.000
_cell.length_b   1.000
_cell.length_c   1.000
_cell.angle_alpha   90.00
_cell.angle_beta   90.00
_cell.angle_gamma   90.00
#
_symmetry.space_group_name_H-M   'P 1'
#
loop_
_entity.id
_entity.type
_entity.pdbx_description
1 polymer ?
#
loop_
_entity_poly.entity_id
_entity_poly.type
_entity_poly.pdbx_seq_one_letter_code
_entity_poly.pdbx_strand_id
1 'polypeptide(L)'
;APTFYFPHPHAVFGAPDDLPVPPGSAVLDFELEVAAVIGREGRHLTPEQAREHIVGYTVFNDWSARDLQSAEMRVGLGPCKGKDTATTLGPYLVTADELEPYRDDEGFLRLALTAQVNGETVGEDLLSHMSWT
;
A
#
# COMPACT_ATOMS: atom_id res chain seq x y z
N ALA A 1 16.44 -0.49 8.02
CA ALA A 1 15.90 0.61 7.19
C ALA A 1 14.68 0.06 6.45
N PRO A 2 13.64 0.87 6.19
CA PRO A 2 12.51 0.43 5.37
C PRO A 2 13.00 0.15 3.94
N THR A 3 12.84 -1.09 3.50
CA THR A 3 13.15 -1.51 2.12
C THR A 3 12.03 -1.07 1.19
N PHE A 4 12.36 -0.68 -0.04
CA PHE A 4 11.36 -0.25 -1.02
C PHE A 4 11.67 -0.81 -2.42
N TYR A 5 10.65 -0.75 -3.28
CA TYR A 5 10.75 -0.94 -4.72
C TYR A 5 9.83 0.07 -5.41
N PHE A 6 9.94 0.22 -6.73
CA PHE A 6 9.05 1.11 -7.49
C PHE A 6 7.92 0.29 -8.14
N PRO A 7 6.65 0.57 -7.81
CA PRO A 7 5.52 -0.07 -8.47
C PRO A 7 5.31 0.51 -9.89
N HIS A 8 4.43 -0.13 -10.67
CA HIS A 8 4.11 0.30 -12.02
C HIS A 8 2.99 1.37 -12.02
N PRO A 9 3.29 2.66 -12.28
CA PRO A 9 2.29 3.72 -12.18
C PRO A 9 1.18 3.66 -13.24
N HIS A 10 1.35 2.86 -14.31
CA HIS A 10 0.33 2.69 -15.34
C HIS A 10 -0.62 1.50 -15.09
N ALA A 11 -0.45 0.79 -13.98
CA ALA A 11 -1.29 -0.33 -13.57
C ALA A 11 -2.15 0.02 -12.34
N VAL A 12 -2.50 1.30 -12.18
CA VAL A 12 -3.34 1.78 -11.08
C VAL A 12 -4.81 1.73 -11.48
N PHE A 13 -5.62 1.11 -10.63
CA PHE A 13 -7.07 0.96 -10.77
C PHE A 13 -7.80 1.65 -9.60
N GLY A 14 -9.04 2.06 -9.84
CA GLY A 14 -9.92 2.58 -8.79
C GLY A 14 -10.52 1.46 -7.95
N ALA A 15 -10.95 1.81 -6.73
CA ALA A 15 -11.58 0.87 -5.79
C ALA A 15 -12.72 0.00 -6.36
N PRO A 16 -13.62 0.48 -7.26
CA PRO A 16 -14.70 -0.35 -7.79
C PRO A 16 -14.35 -1.07 -9.11
N ASP A 17 -13.13 -0.91 -9.63
CA ASP A 17 -12.76 -1.44 -10.94
C ASP A 17 -12.49 -2.95 -10.88
N ASP A 18 -12.88 -3.66 -11.92
CA ASP A 18 -12.46 -5.05 -12.14
C ASP A 18 -10.97 -5.11 -12.47
N LEU A 19 -10.29 -6.16 -11.98
CA LEU A 19 -8.85 -6.28 -12.10
C LEU A 19 -8.45 -7.47 -12.99
N PRO A 20 -7.45 -7.28 -13.86
CA PRO A 20 -6.93 -8.37 -14.67
C PRO A 20 -6.10 -9.34 -13.82
N VAL A 21 -6.31 -10.64 -14.01
CA VAL A 21 -5.40 -11.67 -13.49
C VAL A 21 -4.19 -11.77 -14.43
N PRO A 22 -2.95 -11.69 -13.92
CA PRO A 22 -1.76 -11.80 -14.75
C PRO A 22 -1.70 -13.14 -15.50
N PRO A 23 -1.35 -13.16 -16.80
CA PRO A 23 -1.22 -14.40 -17.55
C PRO A 23 -0.24 -15.38 -16.88
N GLY A 24 -0.70 -16.61 -16.68
CA GLY A 24 0.09 -17.67 -16.04
C GLY A 24 0.10 -17.63 -14.52
N SER A 25 -0.60 -16.68 -13.88
CA SER A 25 -0.78 -16.72 -12.43
C SER A 25 -1.95 -17.63 -12.04
N ALA A 26 -1.69 -18.51 -11.08
CA ALA A 26 -2.65 -19.35 -10.38
C ALA A 26 -2.75 -19.01 -8.88
N VAL A 27 -1.88 -18.13 -8.39
CA VAL A 27 -1.82 -17.71 -6.97
C VAL A 27 -1.80 -16.19 -6.90
N LEU A 28 -2.96 -15.59 -7.21
CA LEU A 28 -3.18 -14.16 -7.04
C LEU A 28 -3.57 -13.88 -5.59
N ASP A 29 -2.95 -12.87 -5.01
CA ASP A 29 -3.10 -12.49 -3.61
C ASP A 29 -3.26 -10.98 -3.48
N PHE A 30 -3.94 -10.52 -2.44
CA PHE A 30 -4.08 -9.10 -2.10
C PHE A 30 -3.08 -8.73 -0.99
N GLU A 31 -2.76 -7.44 -0.90
CA GLU A 31 -1.98 -6.90 0.20
C GLU A 31 -2.69 -5.67 0.74
N LEU A 32 -3.17 -5.73 1.98
CA LEU A 32 -3.86 -4.61 2.61
C LEU A 32 -2.83 -3.61 3.12
N GLU A 33 -2.71 -2.46 2.45
CA GLU A 33 -1.83 -1.37 2.86
C GLU A 33 -2.54 -0.01 2.89
N VAL A 34 -1.81 1.01 3.34
CA VAL A 34 -2.25 2.41 3.34
C VAL A 34 -1.20 3.25 2.63
N ALA A 35 -1.60 3.92 1.56
CA ALA A 35 -0.74 4.84 0.83
C ALA A 35 -0.76 6.23 1.51
N ALA A 36 0.43 6.78 1.77
CA ALA A 36 0.60 8.20 2.05
C ALA A 36 0.75 8.96 0.73
N VAL A 37 -0.10 9.96 0.49
CA VAL A 37 -0.08 10.79 -0.72
C VAL A 37 0.73 12.05 -0.44
N ILE A 38 1.75 12.30 -1.26
CA ILE A 38 2.65 13.44 -1.12
C ILE A 38 2.05 14.67 -1.81
N GLY A 39 1.85 15.76 -1.08
CA GLY A 39 1.34 17.03 -1.62
C GLY A 39 2.41 18.08 -1.89
N ARG A 40 3.62 17.88 -1.34
CA ARG A 40 4.74 18.83 -1.46
C ARG A 40 6.04 18.11 -1.80
N GLU A 41 6.71 18.58 -2.84
CA GLU A 41 8.05 18.08 -3.21
C GLU A 41 9.07 18.32 -2.08
N GLY A 42 9.98 17.37 -1.90
CA GLY A 42 11.03 17.45 -0.88
C GLY A 42 12.15 16.45 -1.14
N ARG A 43 13.27 16.62 -0.43
CA ARG A 43 14.45 15.76 -0.54
C ARG A 43 15.25 15.78 0.76
N HIS A 44 15.74 14.62 1.20
CA HIS A 44 16.53 14.46 2.43
C HIS A 44 15.83 15.04 3.67
N LEU A 45 14.53 14.77 3.80
CA LEU A 45 13.69 15.27 4.89
C LEU A 45 13.96 14.49 6.19
N THR A 46 13.84 15.17 7.33
CA THR A 46 13.64 14.49 8.62
C THR A 46 12.25 13.83 8.68
N PRO A 47 11.99 12.87 9.59
CA PRO A 47 10.66 12.30 9.75
C PRO A 47 9.55 13.35 9.97
N GLU A 48 9.83 14.39 10.75
CA GLU A 48 8.89 15.49 11.02
C GLU A 48 8.61 16.30 9.76
N GLN A 49 9.65 16.63 9.00
CA GLN A 49 9.50 17.33 7.71
C GLN A 49 8.75 16.46 6.70
N ALA A 50 9.03 15.15 6.64
CA ALA A 50 8.32 14.23 5.75
C ALA A 50 6.82 14.21 6.05
N ARG A 51 6.42 14.27 7.33
CA ARG A 51 5.03 14.34 7.75
C ARG A 51 4.30 15.57 7.20
N GLU A 52 4.93 16.74 7.26
CA GLU A 52 4.38 17.99 6.72
C GLU A 52 4.17 17.97 5.20
N HIS A 53 4.80 17.02 4.50
CA HIS A 53 4.68 16.88 3.04
C HIS A 53 3.56 15.93 2.60
N ILE A 54 2.96 15.18 3.54
CA ILE A 54 1.84 14.27 3.26
C ILE A 54 0.54 15.08 3.25
N VAL A 55 -0.19 15.04 2.12
CA VAL A 55 -1.50 15.71 2.01
C VAL A 55 -2.63 14.84 2.57
N GLY A 56 -2.47 13.52 2.54
CA GLY A 56 -3.46 12.60 3.05
C GLY A 56 -3.10 11.14 2.84
N TYR A 57 -4.05 10.27 3.17
CA TYR A 57 -3.89 8.83 3.15
C TYR A 57 -5.08 8.17 2.45
N THR A 58 -4.84 7.03 1.82
CA THR A 58 -5.87 6.23 1.16
C THR A 58 -5.54 4.75 1.25
N VAL A 59 -6.55 3.88 1.11
CA VAL A 59 -6.32 2.43 1.06
C VAL A 59 -5.55 2.09 -0.21
N PHE A 60 -4.59 1.19 -0.07
CA PHE A 60 -3.76 0.68 -1.15
C PHE A 60 -3.81 -0.84 -1.14
N ASN A 61 -4.19 -1.44 -2.27
CA ASN A 61 -4.11 -2.87 -2.45
C ASN A 61 -3.06 -3.23 -3.50
N ASP A 62 -1.98 -3.87 -3.06
CA ASP A 62 -0.84 -4.23 -3.91
C ASP A 62 -0.92 -5.68 -4.39
N TRP A 63 -1.67 -5.89 -5.49
CA TRP A 63 -1.97 -7.23 -5.98
C TRP A 63 -0.71 -8.00 -6.40
N SER A 64 -0.65 -9.23 -5.93
CA SER A 64 0.53 -10.08 -6.03
C SER A 64 0.23 -11.41 -6.70
N ALA A 65 0.78 -11.61 -7.90
CA ALA A 65 0.91 -12.96 -8.47
C ALA A 65 2.09 -13.68 -7.81
N ARG A 66 1.81 -14.39 -6.71
CA ARG A 66 2.81 -14.99 -5.81
C ARG A 66 3.66 -16.05 -6.47
N ASP A 67 3.11 -16.77 -7.43
CA ASP A 67 3.80 -17.78 -8.23
C ASP A 67 4.84 -17.17 -9.17
N LEU A 68 4.48 -16.08 -9.87
CA LEU A 68 5.41 -15.31 -10.68
C LEU A 68 6.47 -14.64 -9.80
N GLN A 69 6.03 -13.95 -8.74
CA GLN A 69 6.90 -13.24 -7.80
C GLN A 69 7.93 -14.18 -7.19
N SER A 70 7.54 -15.37 -6.74
CA SER A 70 8.46 -16.34 -6.12
C SER A 70 9.58 -16.81 -7.05
N ALA A 71 9.30 -16.89 -8.36
CA ALA A 71 10.33 -17.21 -9.36
C ALA A 71 11.27 -16.02 -9.58
N GLU A 72 10.72 -14.80 -9.68
CA GLU A 72 11.45 -13.55 -9.91
C GLU A 72 12.40 -13.20 -8.77
N MET A 73 11.96 -13.39 -7.52
CA MET A 73 12.75 -13.07 -6.34
C MET A 73 14.07 -13.85 -6.27
N ARG A 74 14.17 -15.01 -6.94
CA ARG A 74 15.42 -15.80 -7.03
C ARG A 74 16.51 -15.12 -7.83
N VAL A 75 16.14 -14.19 -8.71
CA VAL A 75 17.08 -13.40 -9.53
C VAL A 75 17.71 -12.26 -8.72
N GLY A 76 17.11 -11.87 -7.59
CA GLY A 76 17.63 -10.82 -6.72
C GLY A 76 17.36 -9.39 -7.18
N LEU A 77 16.51 -9.21 -8.20
CA LEU A 77 16.11 -7.89 -8.71
C LEU A 77 14.82 -7.34 -8.06
N GLY A 78 14.22 -8.12 -7.15
CA GLY A 78 12.92 -7.77 -6.55
C GLY A 78 11.73 -8.24 -7.40
N PRO A 79 10.51 -7.91 -6.97
CA PRO A 79 9.30 -8.25 -7.71
C PRO A 79 9.25 -7.52 -9.06
N CYS A 80 8.79 -8.21 -10.10
CA CYS A 80 8.62 -7.65 -11.44
C CYS A 80 7.18 -7.91 -11.92
N LYS A 81 6.97 -8.92 -12.77
CA LYS A 81 5.65 -9.27 -13.31
C LYS A 81 4.69 -9.78 -12.24
N GLY A 82 5.21 -10.24 -11.10
CA GLY A 82 4.39 -10.52 -9.92
C GLY A 82 3.59 -9.32 -9.39
N LYS A 83 4.03 -8.08 -9.68
CA LYS A 83 3.43 -6.82 -9.21
C LYS A 83 3.07 -5.82 -10.33
N ASP A 84 3.41 -6.13 -11.59
CA ASP A 84 3.31 -5.20 -12.73
C ASP A 84 1.88 -5.00 -13.27
N THR A 85 0.92 -5.81 -12.79
CA THR A 85 -0.39 -5.94 -13.44
C THR A 85 -1.48 -5.06 -12.84
N ALA A 86 -1.51 -4.91 -11.52
CA ALA A 86 -2.58 -4.18 -10.87
C ALA A 86 -2.18 -3.68 -9.48
N THR A 87 -2.61 -2.46 -9.19
CA THR A 87 -2.61 -1.84 -7.87
C THR A 87 -3.91 -1.07 -7.74
N THR A 88 -4.58 -1.16 -6.59
CA THR A 88 -5.85 -0.44 -6.36
C THR A 88 -5.67 0.66 -5.33
N LEU A 89 -6.20 1.85 -5.61
CA LEU A 89 -6.25 2.98 -4.67
C LEU A 89 -7.69 3.42 -4.41
N GLY A 90 -7.92 4.03 -3.24
CA GLY A 90 -9.17 4.74 -2.95
C GLY A 90 -10.10 4.00 -1.97
N PRO A 91 -11.42 4.29 -1.99
CA PRO A 91 -12.09 5.25 -2.88
C PRO A 91 -11.87 6.72 -2.50
N TYR A 92 -11.40 6.99 -1.28
CA TYR A 92 -11.25 8.36 -0.75
C TYR A 92 -9.80 8.64 -0.35
N LEU A 93 -9.42 9.90 -0.50
CA LEU A 93 -8.25 10.48 0.16
C LEU A 93 -8.74 11.17 1.42
N VAL A 94 -8.34 10.67 2.59
CA VAL A 94 -8.58 11.33 3.88
C VAL A 94 -7.40 12.26 4.15
N THR A 95 -7.65 13.52 4.49
CA THR A 95 -6.55 14.48 4.63
C THR A 95 -5.73 14.20 5.90
N ALA A 96 -4.48 14.63 5.88
CA ALA A 96 -3.58 14.38 7.00
C ALA A 96 -4.08 15.00 8.33
N ASP A 97 -4.72 16.18 8.26
CA ASP A 97 -5.29 16.87 9.42
C ASP A 97 -6.54 16.17 9.99
N GLU A 98 -7.36 15.53 9.15
CA GLU A 98 -8.50 14.72 9.60
C GLU A 98 -8.06 13.50 10.42
N LEU A 99 -6.84 13.00 10.19
CA LEU A 99 -6.29 11.83 10.88
C LEU A 99 -5.42 12.16 12.10
N GLU A 100 -5.11 13.42 12.33
CA GLU A 100 -4.24 13.83 13.46
C GLU A 100 -4.77 13.39 14.84
N PRO A 101 -6.10 13.38 15.11
CA PRO A 101 -6.62 12.85 16.37
C PRO A 101 -6.34 11.36 16.62
N TYR A 102 -5.95 10.60 15.58
CA TYR A 102 -5.62 9.18 15.67
C TYR A 102 -4.11 8.91 15.72
N ARG A 103 -3.30 9.97 15.73
CA ARG A 103 -1.84 9.87 15.81
C ARG A 103 -1.39 9.76 17.26
N ASP A 104 -0.46 8.84 17.53
CA ASP A 104 0.17 8.72 18.84
C ASP A 104 1.46 9.54 18.97
N ASP A 105 2.02 9.57 20.18
CA ASP A 105 3.23 10.32 20.51
C ASP A 105 4.49 9.81 19.76
N GLU A 106 4.45 8.57 19.26
CA GLU A 106 5.52 7.96 18.46
C GLU A 106 5.36 8.25 16.95
N GLY A 107 4.22 8.84 16.56
CA GLY A 107 3.91 9.26 15.20
C GLY A 107 3.10 8.25 14.38
N PHE A 108 2.71 7.12 14.95
CA PHE A 108 1.89 6.11 14.28
C PHE A 108 0.41 6.52 14.26
N LEU A 109 -0.29 6.09 13.21
CA LEU A 109 -1.74 6.28 13.07
C LEU A 109 -2.48 5.03 13.56
N ARG A 110 -3.26 5.17 14.63
CA ARG A 110 -4.06 4.06 15.19
C ARG A 110 -5.38 3.89 14.44
N LEU A 111 -5.29 3.35 13.23
CA LEU A 111 -6.44 3.07 12.35
C LEU A 111 -6.66 1.56 12.24
N ALA A 112 -7.92 1.13 12.32
CA ALA A 112 -8.29 -0.26 12.09
C ALA A 112 -8.27 -0.60 10.60
N LEU A 113 -7.69 -1.74 10.27
CA LEU A 113 -7.57 -2.28 8.92
C LEU A 113 -8.30 -3.62 8.87
N THR A 114 -9.12 -3.83 7.83
CA THR A 114 -9.87 -5.06 7.63
C THR A 114 -9.83 -5.45 6.16
N ALA A 115 -9.54 -6.71 5.87
CA ALA A 115 -9.64 -7.30 4.55
C ALA A 115 -10.80 -8.30 4.52
N GLN A 116 -11.64 -8.20 3.49
CA GLN A 116 -12.76 -9.11 3.25
C GLN A 116 -12.73 -9.67 1.84
N VAL A 117 -13.07 -10.95 1.71
CA VAL A 117 -13.26 -11.64 0.43
C VAL A 117 -14.67 -12.23 0.42
N ASN A 118 -15.50 -11.80 -0.53
CA ASN A 118 -16.89 -12.24 -0.65
C ASN A 118 -17.72 -12.06 0.65
N GLY A 119 -17.41 -11.02 1.43
CA GLY A 119 -18.06 -10.71 2.71
C GLY A 119 -17.51 -11.49 3.92
N GLU A 120 -16.52 -12.36 3.73
CA GLU A 120 -15.82 -13.04 4.82
C GLU A 120 -14.55 -12.26 5.20
N THR A 121 -14.39 -11.93 6.48
CA THR A 121 -13.17 -11.32 7.00
C THR A 121 -12.03 -12.33 7.00
N VAL A 122 -10.95 -12.00 6.30
CA VAL A 122 -9.76 -12.86 6.16
C VAL A 122 -8.52 -12.28 6.82
N GLY A 123 -8.57 -11.01 7.25
CA GLY A 123 -7.49 -10.35 7.97
C GLY A 123 -7.95 -9.07 8.66
N GLU A 124 -7.38 -8.82 9.84
CA GLU A 124 -7.61 -7.61 10.64
C GLU A 124 -6.29 -7.20 11.30
N ASP A 125 -6.03 -5.90 11.35
CA ASP A 125 -4.89 -5.35 12.08
C ASP A 125 -5.09 -3.87 12.43
N LEU A 126 -4.10 -3.26 13.09
CA LEU A 126 -3.99 -1.83 13.27
C LEU A 126 -2.82 -1.29 12.45
N LEU A 127 -3.03 -0.17 11.75
CA LEU A 127 -1.97 0.53 11.03
C LEU A 127 -0.80 0.93 11.95
N SER A 128 -1.07 1.16 13.23
CA SER A 128 -0.05 1.47 14.24
C SER A 128 0.86 0.28 14.59
N HIS A 129 0.60 -0.93 14.11
CA HIS A 129 1.49 -2.08 14.27
C HIS A 129 2.60 -2.15 13.21
N MET A 130 2.62 -1.23 12.24
CA MET A 130 3.75 -1.10 11.32
C MET A 130 5.05 -0.85 12.08
N SER A 131 6.18 -1.31 11.52
CA SER A 131 7.49 -1.13 12.16
C SER A 131 8.12 0.26 11.92
N TRP A 132 7.57 1.05 11.01
CA TRP A 132 8.11 2.35 10.58
C TRP A 132 6.98 3.36 10.37
N THR A 133 7.25 4.63 10.69
CA THR A 133 6.34 5.79 10.47
C THR A 133 6.82 6.66 9.33
#